data_AF-A0A817XI85-F1
#
_entry.id   AF-A0A817XI85-F1
#
_cell.length_a   1.000
_cell.length_b   1.000
_cell.length_c   1.000
_cell.angle_alpha   90.00
_cell.angle_beta   90.00
_cell.angle_gamma   90.00
#
_symmetry.space_group_name_H-M   'P 1'
#
loop_
_entity.id
_entity.type
_entity.pdbx_description
1 polymer ?
#
loop_
_entity_poly.entity_id
_entity_poly.type
_entity_poly.pdbx_seq_one_letter_code
_entity_poly.pdbx_strand_id
1 'polypeptide(L)' 'MESIAEAVEKSKIVLVLERNYRPSGWLGIIMGGKMYHNFTKLDFDETFDQLVKEIDRILYHDLQPHATVLI' A
#
# COMPACT_ATOMS: atom_id res chain seq x y z
N MET A 1 -6.23 -15.36 29.99
CA MET A 1 -7.03 -14.89 28.85
C MET A 1 -6.07 -14.10 27.98
N GLU A 2 -5.49 -14.74 26.95
CA GLU A 2 -4.55 -14.08 26.06
C GLU A 2 -5.26 -12.95 25.33
N SER A 3 -4.69 -11.75 25.43
CA SER A 3 -5.03 -10.64 24.56
C SER A 3 -4.66 -11.10 23.15
N ILE A 4 -5.68 -11.41 22.33
CA ILE A 4 -5.49 -11.50 20.90
C ILE A 4 -5.27 -10.06 20.47
N ALA A 5 -4.01 -9.62 20.48
CA ALA A 5 -3.60 -8.41 19.79
C ALA A 5 -4.00 -8.63 18.33
N GLU A 6 -5.17 -8.10 17.97
CA GLU A 6 -5.65 -8.07 16.61
C GLU A 6 -4.57 -7.35 15.80
N ALA A 7 -3.82 -8.11 15.00
CA ALA A 7 -2.81 -7.57 14.12
C ALA A 7 -3.56 -6.75 13.08
N VAL A 8 -3.73 -5.44 13.35
CA VAL A 8 -4.25 -4.51 12.35
C VAL A 8 -3.37 -4.65 11.13
N GLU A 9 -3.94 -5.20 10.06
CA GLU A 9 -3.23 -5.36 8.80
C GLU A 9 -2.90 -3.96 8.29
N LYS A 10 -1.66 -3.53 8.50
CA LYS A 10 -1.24 -2.20 8.06
C LYS A 10 -1.28 -2.14 6.54
N SER A 11 -1.98 -1.15 6.02
CA SER A 11 -1.91 -0.74 4.63
C SER A 11 -0.44 -0.54 4.22
N LYS A 12 -0.02 -1.18 3.12
CA LYS A 12 1.36 -1.11 2.59
C LYS A 12 1.33 -0.49 1.20
N ILE A 13 2.14 0.55 1.00
CA ILE A 13 2.39 1.17 -0.30
C ILE A 13 3.80 0.76 -0.75
N VAL A 14 3.92 0.28 -1.99
CA VAL A 14 5.19 -0.20 -2.55
C VAL A 14 5.69 0.78 -3.60
N LEU A 15 6.94 1.22 -3.46
CA LEU A 15 7.60 2.14 -4.39
C LEU A 15 8.74 1.43 -5.11
N VAL A 16 8.91 1.72 -6.40
CA VAL A 16 10.07 1.31 -7.20
C VAL A 16 10.84 2.56 -7.60
N LEU A 17 12.07 2.68 -7.11
CA LEU A 17 12.95 3.83 -7.31
C LEU A 17 14.15 3.52 -8.21
N GLU A 18 14.44 2.24 -8.45
CA GLU A 18 15.55 1.78 -9.28
C GLU A 18 15.05 1.24 -10.63
N ARG A 19 15.65 1.72 -11.72
CA ARG A 19 15.28 1.29 -13.07
C ARG A 19 15.67 -0.18 -13.26
N ASN A 20 14.77 -0.96 -13.87
CA ASN A 20 14.95 -2.40 -14.08
C ASN A 20 15.12 -3.21 -12.78
N TYR A 21 14.64 -2.71 -11.65
CA TYR A 21 14.58 -3.46 -10.41
C TYR A 21 13.91 -4.82 -10.64
N ARG A 22 14.61 -5.90 -10.27
CA ARG A 22 14.11 -7.28 -10.37
C ARG A 22 13.83 -7.80 -8.97
N PRO A 23 12.57 -7.83 -8.53
CA PRO A 23 12.27 -8.37 -7.23
C PRO A 23 12.60 -9.86 -7.18
N SER A 24 13.18 -10.31 -6.07
CA SER A 24 13.55 -11.70 -5.84
C SER A 24 13.11 -12.18 -4.46
N GLY A 25 12.96 -13.49 -4.31
CA GLY A 25 12.50 -14.11 -3.06
C GLY A 25 11.14 -13.58 -2.60
N TRP A 26 11.04 -13.23 -1.32
CA TRP A 26 9.81 -12.76 -0.68
C TRP A 26 9.26 -11.45 -1.28
N LEU A 27 10.13 -10.58 -1.82
CA LEU A 27 9.71 -9.32 -2.41
C LEU A 27 9.06 -9.51 -3.79
N GLY A 28 9.47 -10.54 -4.54
CA GLY A 28 8.80 -10.96 -5.76
C GLY A 28 7.35 -11.39 -5.53
N ILE A 29 7.11 -12.09 -4.42
CA ILE A 29 5.76 -12.49 -4.01
C ILE A 29 4.88 -11.27 -3.70
N ILE A 30 5.43 -10.29 -2.96
CA ILE A 30 4.70 -9.06 -2.62
C ILE A 30 4.39 -8.23 -3.87
N MET A 31 5.38 -8.05 -4.75
CA MET A 31 5.22 -7.24 -5.97
C MET A 31 4.36 -7.92 -7.05
N GLY A 32 4.27 -9.26 -7.06
CA GLY A 32 3.40 -9.99 -7.98
C GLY A 32 1.91 -9.90 -7.61
N GLY A 33 1.60 -9.62 -6.33
CA GLY A 33 0.22 -9.57 -5.82
C GLY A 33 -0.33 -8.17 -5.55
N LYS A 34 0.48 -7.10 -5.71
CA LYS A 34 0.07 -5.71 -5.42
C LYS A 34 0.52 -4.74 -6.50
N MET A 35 -0.27 -3.70 -6.73
CA MET A 35 0.18 -2.52 -7.49
C MET A 35 1.31 -1.80 -6.74
N TYR A 36 2.23 -1.19 -7.49
CA TYR A 36 3.35 -0.41 -6.97
C TYR A 36 3.52 0.87 -7.79
N HIS A 37 3.94 1.95 -7.13
CA HIS A 37 4.29 3.22 -7.80
C HIS A 37 5.72 3.14 -8.34
N ASN A 38 5.87 3.22 -9.66
CA ASN A 38 7.17 3.08 -10.31
C ASN A 38 7.69 4.42 -10.83
N PHE A 39 8.54 5.06 -10.04
CA PHE A 39 9.17 6.35 -10.34
C PHE A 39 10.21 6.29 -11.47
N THR A 40 10.37 5.12 -12.11
CA THR A 40 11.36 4.90 -13.17
C THR A 40 10.73 4.73 -14.55
N LYS A 41 9.39 4.65 -14.61
CA LYS A 41 8.61 4.42 -15.83
C LYS A 41 7.84 5.65 -16.32
N LEU A 42 7.23 6.39 -15.40
CA LEU A 42 6.47 7.62 -15.70
C LEU A 42 7.26 8.84 -15.23
N ASP A 43 6.79 10.03 -15.59
CA ASP A 43 7.32 11.27 -15.04
C ASP A 43 7.13 11.32 -13.53
N PHE A 44 8.05 12.02 -12.85
CA PHE A 44 8.06 12.11 -11.40
C PHE A 44 6.73 12.67 -10.86
N ASP A 45 6.26 13.77 -11.43
CA ASP A 45 5.04 14.47 -10.98
C ASP A 45 3.81 13.57 -11.14
N GLU A 46 3.71 12.85 -12.26
CA GLU A 46 2.61 11.92 -12.50
C GLU A 46 2.61 10.78 -11.47
N THR A 47 3.78 10.19 -11.22
CA THR A 47 3.91 9.10 -10.24
C THR A 47 3.64 9.60 -8.82
N PHE A 48 4.07 10.82 -8.51
CA PHE A 48 3.85 11.46 -7.22
C PHE A 48 2.36 11.73 -6.98
N ASP A 49 1.64 12.24 -7.98
CA ASP A 49 0.19 12.43 -7.90
C ASP A 49 -0.57 11.11 -7.69
N GLN A 50 -0.14 10.02 -8.33
CA GLN A 50 -0.69 8.69 -8.11
C GLN A 50 -0.45 8.21 -6.67
N LEU A 51 0.75 8.45 -6.14
CA LEU A 51 1.12 8.11 -4.77
C LEU A 51 0.28 8.87 -3.74
N VAL A 52 0.13 10.19 -3.91
CA VAL A 52 -0.68 11.03 -3.02
C VAL A 52 -2.13 10.55 -2.99
N LYS A 53 -2.73 10.26 -4.16
CA LYS A 53 -4.09 9.72 -4.24
C LYS A 53 -4.26 8.39 -3.50
N GLU A 54 -3.25 7.51 -3.56
CA GLU A 54 -3.30 6.25 -2.80
C GLU A 54 -3.18 6.48 -1.29
N ILE A 55 -2.28 7.37 -0.86
CA ILE A 55 -2.15 7.75 0.56
C ILE A 55 -3.49 8.31 1.06
N ASP A 56 -4.09 9.25 0.33
CA ASP A 56 -5.37 9.83 0.70
C ASP A 56 -6.45 8.75 0.79
N ARG A 57 -6.56 7.86 -0.20
CA ARG A 57 -7.52 6.75 -0.17
C ARG A 57 -7.35 5.87 1.07
N ILE A 58 -6.12 5.53 1.42
CA ILE A 58 -5.82 4.72 2.60
C ILE A 58 -6.22 5.48 3.86
N LEU A 59 -5.84 6.75 3.98
CA LEU A 59 -6.21 7.57 5.13
C LEU A 59 -7.73 7.72 5.24
N TYR A 60 -8.45 7.97 4.16
CA TYR A 60 -9.91 8.03 4.18
C TYR A 60 -10.56 6.71 4.58
N HIS A 61 -10.03 5.57 4.12
CA HIS A 61 -10.54 4.25 4.48
C HIS A 61 -10.25 3.90 5.95
N ASP A 62 -9.05 4.20 6.43
CA ASP A 62 -8.61 3.89 7.79
C ASP A 62 -9.20 4.86 8.83
N LEU A 63 -9.63 6.06 8.40
CA LEU A 63 -10.36 7.03 9.23
C LEU A 63 -11.88 6.80 9.27
N GLN A 64 -12.43 5.92 8.42
CA GLN A 64 -13.82 5.48 8.58
C GLN A 64 -13.83 4.45 9.72
N PRO A 65 -14.42 4.75 10.90
CA PRO A 65 -14.67 3.70 11.87
C PRO A 65 -15.56 2.68 11.17
N HIS A 66 -15.11 1.43 11.08
CA HIS A 66 -15.93 0.34 10.57
C HIS A 66 -17.25 0.43 11.31
N ALA A 67 -18.31 0.79 10.59
CA ALA A 67 -19.61 1.02 11.20
C ALA A 67 -19.99 -0.26 11.94
N THR A 68 -19.94 -0.22 13.27
CA THR A 68 -20.56 -1.23 14.10
C THR A 68 -22.04 -1.19 13.74
N VAL A 69 -22.47 -2.06 12.85
CA VAL A 69 -23.88 -2.34 12.61
C VAL A 69 -24.37 -3.04 13.87
N LEU A 70 -24.86 -2.26 14.83
CA LEU A 70 -25.69 -2.76 15.92
C LEU A 70 -27.05 -3.11 15.33
N ILE A 71 -27.24 -4.40 15.05
CA ILE A 71 -28.56 -5.05 14.95
C ILE A 71 -28.77 -5.86 16.22
#